data_AF-F6HW39-F1
#
_entry.id   AF-F6HW39-F1
#
_cell.length_a   1.000
_cell.length_b   1.000
_cell.length_c   1.000
_cell.angle_alpha   90.00
_cell.angle_beta   90.00
_cell.angle_gamma   90.00
#
_symmetry.space_group_name_H-M   'P 1'
#
loop_
_entity.id
_entity.type
_entity.pdbx_description
1 polymer ?
#
loop_
_entity_poly.entity_id
_entity_poly.type
_entity_poly.pdbx_seq_one_letter_code
_entity_poly.pdbx_strand_id
1 'polypeptide(L)'
;MRYRIALGLASSLLYLHEEWEQCVVHRDIKSSNVMLDSDFNAKLGDFGLARLVDHGKGSQTTVLAGTMGYIAPECFMTGKASKESDVYSFGIVALEICCGRRAVETKAEENQIRLVEWVWDLYGVGKLLEAADPRLSADYDDQQMERLMIVGLWCAHPDCNARPSMREVMSVLNSEALLPLLPIKMPVPMYYAPPALQTSYSTSLSERNHTQFSNSSNGTTDSSKVSESSSTLSQSTSLLHTR
;
A
#
# COMPACT_ATOMS: atom_id res chain seq x y z
N MET A 1 22.81 12.17 7.15
CA MET A 1 22.36 10.97 7.91
C MET A 1 21.28 10.18 7.18
N ARG A 2 20.11 10.77 6.90
CA ARG A 2 18.97 10.09 6.25
C ARG A 2 19.29 9.37 4.94
N TYR A 3 20.09 10.01 4.08
CA TYR A 3 20.55 9.41 2.83
C TYR A 3 21.34 8.10 3.04
N ARG A 4 22.21 8.05 4.07
CA ARG A 4 22.95 6.83 4.43
C ARG A 4 22.04 5.71 4.92
N ILE A 5 20.96 6.04 5.62
CA ILE A 5 19.96 5.06 6.07
C ILE A 5 19.27 4.43 4.85
N ALA A 6 18.85 5.25 3.89
CA ALA A 6 18.25 4.77 2.65
C ALA A 6 19.21 3.89 1.84
N LEU A 7 20.48 4.28 1.72
CA LEU A 7 21.53 3.46 1.09
C LEU A 7 21.72 2.11 1.80
N GLY A 8 21.75 2.10 3.13
CA GLY A 8 21.88 0.84 3.90
C GLY A 8 20.68 -0.08 3.71
N LEU A 9 19.47 0.47 3.65
CA LEU A 9 18.26 -0.31 3.35
C LEU A 9 18.28 -0.84 1.92
N ALA A 10 18.64 -0.02 0.94
CA ALA A 10 18.75 -0.42 -0.46
C ALA A 10 19.80 -1.52 -0.65
N SER A 11 20.94 -1.41 0.02
CA SER A 11 21.98 -2.44 0.04
C SER A 11 21.50 -3.74 0.66
N SER A 12 20.72 -3.68 1.75
CA SER A 12 20.13 -4.88 2.38
C SER A 12 19.18 -5.59 1.42
N LEU A 13 18.34 -4.85 0.71
CA LEU A 13 17.41 -5.39 -0.27
C LEU A 13 18.12 -5.94 -1.52
N LEU A 14 19.15 -5.25 -2.02
CA LEU A 14 20.00 -5.75 -3.09
C LEU A 14 20.59 -7.13 -2.74
N TYR A 15 21.11 -7.26 -1.52
CA TYR A 15 21.66 -8.51 -1.03
C TYR A 15 20.62 -9.64 -1.05
N LEU A 16 19.43 -9.39 -0.49
CA LEU A 16 18.33 -10.37 -0.44
C LEU A 16 17.84 -10.79 -1.83
N HIS A 17 17.79 -9.86 -2.78
CA HIS A 17 17.18 -10.06 -4.09
C HIS A 17 18.10 -10.64 -5.15
N GLU A 18 19.40 -10.34 -5.06
CA GLU A 18 20.35 -10.54 -6.17
C GLU A 18 21.72 -11.10 -5.76
N GLU A 19 22.18 -10.92 -4.51
CA GLU A 19 23.56 -11.32 -4.13
C GLU A 19 23.61 -12.58 -3.27
N TRP A 20 22.49 -12.97 -2.65
CA TRP A 20 22.36 -14.25 -1.97
C TRP A 20 22.08 -15.40 -2.94
N GLU A 21 22.45 -16.63 -2.56
CA GLU A 21 22.31 -17.85 -3.39
C GLU A 21 20.87 -18.07 -3.91
N GLN A 22 19.88 -17.65 -3.13
CA GLN A 22 18.47 -17.72 -3.47
C GLN A 22 17.81 -16.37 -3.23
N CYS A 23 16.94 -15.94 -4.15
CA CYS A 23 16.17 -14.72 -3.95
C CYS A 23 15.27 -14.82 -2.71
N VAL A 24 15.42 -13.88 -1.78
CA VAL A 24 14.57 -13.71 -0.60
C VAL A 24 13.66 -12.50 -0.81
N VAL A 25 12.35 -12.70 -0.77
CA VAL A 25 11.36 -11.60 -0.72
C VAL A 25 10.94 -11.41 0.72
N HIS A 26 11.11 -10.19 1.25
CA HIS A 26 10.89 -9.85 2.66
C HIS A 26 9.40 -9.71 3.00
N ARG A 27 8.61 -9.07 2.13
CA ARG A 27 7.13 -8.91 2.22
C ARG A 27 6.61 -8.00 3.33
N ASP A 28 7.50 -7.34 4.08
CA ASP A 28 7.10 -6.42 5.16
C ASP A 28 8.14 -5.31 5.39
N ILE A 29 8.63 -4.73 4.29
CA ILE A 29 9.49 -3.56 4.35
C ILE A 29 8.65 -2.37 4.79
N LYS A 30 9.02 -1.78 5.92
CA LYS A 30 8.38 -0.58 6.50
C LYS A 30 9.34 0.10 7.46
N SER A 31 9.13 1.37 7.74
CA SER A 31 10.04 2.16 8.59
C SER A 31 10.28 1.55 9.98
N SER A 32 9.27 0.92 10.61
CA SER A 32 9.46 0.30 11.93
C SER A 32 10.28 -1.00 11.92
N ASN A 33 10.50 -1.59 10.74
CA ASN A 33 11.33 -2.79 10.57
C ASN A 33 12.78 -2.42 10.15
N VAL A 34 13.08 -1.11 10.03
CA VAL A 34 14.43 -0.61 9.78
C VAL A 34 15.03 -0.12 11.10
N MET A 35 15.90 -0.93 11.69
CA MET A 35 16.62 -0.59 12.90
C MET A 35 17.88 0.22 12.60
N LEU A 36 18.35 0.98 13.58
CA LEU A 36 19.60 1.76 13.49
C LEU A 36 20.56 1.30 14.59
N ASP A 37 21.83 1.08 14.25
CA ASP A 37 22.89 0.86 15.24
C ASP A 37 23.43 2.18 15.81
N SER A 38 24.43 2.10 16.70
CA SER A 38 25.04 3.27 17.35
C SER A 38 25.67 4.27 16.39
N ASP A 39 26.03 3.83 15.18
CA ASP A 39 26.63 4.64 14.13
C ASP A 39 25.58 5.08 13.08
N PHE A 40 24.29 4.88 13.38
CA PHE A 40 23.15 5.17 12.50
C PHE A 40 23.19 4.42 11.17
N ASN A 41 23.79 3.22 11.14
CA ASN A 41 23.66 2.35 9.97
C ASN A 41 22.34 1.58 10.03
N ALA A 42 21.68 1.46 8.87
CA ALA A 42 20.43 0.72 8.75
C ALA A 42 20.64 -0.79 8.85
N LYS A 43 19.75 -1.45 9.58
CA LYS A 43 19.64 -2.92 9.70
C LYS A 43 18.19 -3.29 9.41
N LEU A 44 17.96 -4.02 8.32
CA LEU A 44 16.63 -4.55 8.03
C LEU A 44 16.33 -5.74 8.96
N GLY A 45 15.18 -5.72 9.61
CA GLY A 45 14.71 -6.78 10.52
C GLY A 45 13.31 -7.27 10.19
N ASP A 46 12.81 -8.20 11.01
CA ASP A 46 11.48 -8.84 10.91
C ASP A 46 11.24 -9.66 9.62
N PHE A 47 11.94 -10.79 9.52
CA PHE A 47 11.80 -11.74 8.42
C PHE A 47 10.63 -12.73 8.61
N GLY A 48 9.68 -12.48 9.52
CA GLY A 48 8.59 -13.43 9.80
C GLY A 48 7.70 -13.74 8.60
N LEU A 49 7.59 -12.79 7.66
CA LEU A 49 6.85 -12.95 6.41
C LEU A 49 7.74 -13.34 5.21
N ALA A 50 9.06 -13.35 5.38
CA ALA A 50 10.00 -13.53 4.28
C ALA A 50 9.89 -14.93 3.64
N ARG A 51 10.13 -15.02 2.33
CA ARG A 51 10.03 -16.27 1.56
C ARG A 51 11.15 -16.36 0.53
N LEU A 52 11.63 -17.59 0.32
CA LEU A 52 12.53 -17.92 -0.76
C LEU A 52 11.73 -18.04 -2.06
N VAL A 53 12.22 -17.40 -3.11
CA VAL A 53 11.62 -17.46 -4.45
C VAL A 53 12.58 -18.20 -5.37
N ASP A 54 12.12 -19.34 -5.88
CA ASP A 54 12.85 -20.13 -6.86
C ASP A 54 12.71 -19.47 -8.24
N HIS A 55 13.84 -19.06 -8.82
CA HIS A 55 13.88 -18.34 -10.11
C HIS A 55 13.21 -19.10 -11.26
N GLY A 56 13.06 -20.43 -11.14
CA GLY A 56 12.45 -21.27 -12.17
C GLY A 56 10.94 -21.49 -12.07
N LYS A 57 10.26 -21.11 -10.95
CA LYS A 57 8.86 -21.50 -10.70
C LYS A 57 7.84 -20.35 -10.67
N GLY A 58 8.28 -19.11 -10.87
CA GLY A 58 7.41 -17.93 -10.80
C GLY A 58 6.84 -17.69 -9.40
N SER A 59 6.25 -16.52 -9.19
CA SER A 59 5.64 -16.18 -7.89
C SER A 59 4.41 -17.06 -7.62
N GLN A 60 4.52 -17.93 -6.62
CA GLN A 60 3.41 -18.68 -6.05
C GLN A 60 2.40 -17.72 -5.42
N THR A 61 1.11 -18.03 -5.52
CA THR A 61 0.08 -17.30 -4.78
C THR A 61 0.34 -17.46 -3.28
N THR A 62 0.51 -16.36 -2.56
CA THR A 62 0.73 -16.37 -1.11
C THR A 62 -0.51 -15.84 -0.40
N VAL A 63 -0.64 -16.15 0.90
CA VAL A 63 -1.63 -15.45 1.73
C VAL A 63 -1.26 -13.96 1.73
N LEU A 64 -2.24 -13.10 1.41
CA LEU A 64 -2.06 -11.65 1.49
C LEU A 64 -1.58 -11.29 2.90
N ALA A 65 -0.37 -10.76 2.97
CA ALA A 65 0.30 -10.39 4.21
C ALA A 65 1.20 -9.17 3.95
N GLY A 66 1.50 -8.44 5.00
CA GLY A 66 2.26 -7.20 4.96
C GLY A 66 1.51 -6.09 5.69
N THR A 67 2.10 -4.89 5.72
CA THR A 67 1.55 -3.75 6.43
C THR A 67 0.82 -2.80 5.47
N MET A 68 -0.44 -2.47 5.80
CA MET A 68 -1.25 -1.50 5.03
C MET A 68 -0.49 -0.17 4.85
N GLY A 69 -0.51 0.36 3.62
CA GLY A 69 0.28 1.54 3.23
C GLY A 69 1.63 1.22 2.59
N TYR A 70 2.16 0.01 2.80
CA TYR A 70 3.41 -0.47 2.17
C TYR A 70 3.17 -1.58 1.15
N ILE A 71 2.03 -2.29 1.25
CA ILE A 71 1.68 -3.36 0.31
C ILE A 71 1.47 -2.79 -1.10
N ALA A 72 2.21 -3.36 -2.06
CA ALA A 72 2.10 -3.02 -3.47
C ALA A 72 0.70 -3.32 -4.04
N PRO A 73 0.19 -2.51 -4.99
CA PRO A 73 -1.18 -2.65 -5.50
C PRO A 73 -1.47 -4.03 -6.11
N GLU A 74 -0.51 -4.63 -6.80
CA GLU A 74 -0.65 -5.96 -7.39
C GLU A 74 -0.74 -7.08 -6.34
N CYS A 75 -0.13 -6.90 -5.16
CA CYS A 75 -0.21 -7.87 -4.07
C CYS A 75 -1.63 -7.97 -3.52
N PHE A 76 -2.35 -6.84 -3.40
CA PHE A 76 -3.75 -6.84 -2.96
C PHE A 76 -4.66 -7.66 -3.86
N MET A 77 -4.41 -7.61 -5.17
CA MET A 77 -5.26 -8.29 -6.16
C MET A 77 -4.90 -9.76 -6.33
N THR A 78 -3.59 -10.05 -6.38
CA THR A 78 -3.10 -11.38 -6.78
C THR A 78 -2.71 -12.24 -5.59
N GLY A 79 -2.52 -11.65 -4.41
CA GLY A 79 -1.89 -12.31 -3.26
C GLY A 79 -0.42 -12.70 -3.50
N LYS A 80 0.19 -12.26 -4.61
CA LYS A 80 1.55 -12.61 -4.98
C LYS A 80 2.52 -11.53 -4.55
N ALA A 81 3.51 -11.90 -3.76
CA ALA A 81 4.62 -11.03 -3.42
C ALA A 81 5.84 -11.40 -4.27
N SER A 82 6.56 -10.38 -4.73
CA SER A 82 7.74 -10.51 -5.58
C SER A 82 8.81 -9.50 -5.18
N LYS A 83 9.96 -9.54 -5.85
CA LYS A 83 11.02 -8.54 -5.65
C LYS A 83 10.49 -7.12 -5.90
N GLU A 84 9.69 -6.96 -6.93
CA GLU A 84 9.09 -5.69 -7.32
C GLU A 84 8.12 -5.16 -6.25
N SER A 85 7.48 -6.04 -5.47
CA SER A 85 6.63 -5.64 -4.35
C SER A 85 7.44 -5.17 -3.11
N ASP A 86 8.61 -5.76 -2.88
CA ASP A 86 9.56 -5.24 -1.88
C ASP A 86 10.14 -3.90 -2.33
N VAL A 87 10.45 -3.74 -3.63
CA VAL A 87 10.90 -2.47 -4.22
C VAL A 87 9.85 -1.37 -4.01
N TYR A 88 8.57 -1.67 -4.25
CA TYR A 88 7.48 -0.73 -3.96
C TYR A 88 7.51 -0.27 -2.50
N SER A 89 7.59 -1.23 -1.58
CA SER A 89 7.63 -0.97 -0.15
C SER A 89 8.87 -0.14 0.26
N PHE A 90 10.02 -0.40 -0.37
CA PHE A 90 11.22 0.44 -0.24
C PHE A 90 10.98 1.87 -0.72
N GLY A 91 10.30 2.05 -1.85
CA GLY A 91 9.93 3.37 -2.37
C GLY A 91 9.12 4.18 -1.36
N ILE A 92 8.16 3.54 -0.69
CA ILE A 92 7.40 4.16 0.40
C ILE A 92 8.33 4.61 1.53
N VAL A 93 9.19 3.73 2.03
CA VAL A 93 10.12 4.05 3.13
C VAL A 93 11.11 5.14 2.73
N ALA A 94 11.61 5.15 1.50
CA ALA A 94 12.47 6.22 0.97
C ALA A 94 11.78 7.58 1.04
N LEU A 95 10.51 7.65 0.65
CA LEU A 95 9.71 8.88 0.76
C LEU A 95 9.44 9.26 2.22
N GLU A 96 9.17 8.30 3.11
CA GLU A 96 9.02 8.56 4.55
C GLU A 96 10.29 9.15 5.15
N ILE A 97 11.46 8.65 4.76
CA ILE A 97 12.76 9.16 5.18
C ILE A 97 12.93 10.63 4.75
N CYS A 98 12.60 10.97 3.49
CA CYS A 98 12.73 12.33 2.97
C CYS A 98 11.73 13.30 3.62
N CYS A 99 10.46 12.90 3.68
CA CYS A 99 9.36 13.79 4.04
C CYS A 99 9.10 13.83 5.55
N GLY A 100 9.56 12.82 6.30
CA GLY A 100 9.30 12.71 7.72
C GLY A 100 7.82 12.45 8.07
N ARG A 101 7.04 12.01 7.08
CA ARG A 101 5.60 11.73 7.16
C ARG A 101 5.36 10.23 7.05
N ARG A 102 4.21 9.77 7.55
CA ARG A 102 3.80 8.36 7.41
C ARG A 102 3.26 8.08 6.01
N ALA A 103 3.39 6.85 5.54
CA ALA A 103 2.85 6.38 4.26
C ALA A 103 1.36 6.71 4.07
N VAL A 104 0.58 6.57 5.15
CA VAL A 104 -0.83 6.96 5.23
C VAL A 104 -1.05 7.81 6.48
N GLU A 105 -1.55 9.04 6.29
CA GLU A 105 -1.81 9.98 7.38
C GLU A 105 -3.26 10.46 7.35
N THR A 106 -4.12 9.82 8.15
CA THR A 106 -5.56 10.08 8.18
C THR A 106 -5.96 11.44 8.76
N LYS A 107 -5.01 12.17 9.33
CA LYS A 107 -5.22 13.52 9.90
C LYS A 107 -4.74 14.64 8.96
N ALA A 108 -4.21 14.29 7.79
CA ALA A 108 -3.76 15.27 6.80
C ALA A 108 -4.94 15.81 5.96
N GLU A 109 -4.70 16.88 5.21
CA GLU A 109 -5.64 17.36 4.18
C GLU A 109 -5.95 16.23 3.17
N GLU A 110 -7.13 16.24 2.54
CA GLU A 110 -7.60 15.14 1.68
C GLU A 110 -6.60 14.76 0.55
N ASN A 111 -5.94 15.76 -0.02
CA ASN A 111 -4.90 15.61 -1.06
C ASN A 111 -3.53 15.15 -0.53
N GLN A 112 -3.36 15.00 0.78
CA GLN A 112 -2.10 14.62 1.42
C GLN A 112 -2.18 13.33 2.22
N ILE A 113 -3.32 12.63 2.19
CA ILE A 113 -3.54 11.40 2.96
C ILE A 113 -2.54 10.31 2.56
N ARG A 114 -2.22 10.22 1.26
CA ARG A 114 -1.31 9.22 0.70
C ARG A 114 -0.01 9.88 0.30
N LEU A 115 1.07 9.49 0.97
CA LEU A 115 2.38 10.11 0.80
C LEU A 115 2.85 10.11 -0.66
N VAL A 116 2.72 8.97 -1.35
CA VAL A 116 3.18 8.83 -2.74
C VAL A 116 2.45 9.79 -3.68
N GLU A 117 1.13 9.87 -3.59
CA GLU A 117 0.31 10.72 -4.47
C GLU A 117 0.69 12.19 -4.30
N TRP A 118 0.79 12.65 -3.05
CA TRP A 118 1.20 14.02 -2.74
C TRP A 118 2.61 14.37 -3.24
N VAL A 119 3.58 13.47 -3.06
CA VAL A 119 4.95 13.71 -3.55
C VAL A 119 4.99 13.67 -5.09
N TRP A 120 4.18 12.81 -5.73
CA TRP A 120 4.10 12.75 -7.19
C TRP A 120 3.49 14.03 -7.78
N ASP A 121 2.49 14.62 -7.13
CA ASP A 121 1.92 15.90 -7.54
C ASP A 121 2.96 17.02 -7.50
N LEU A 122 3.77 17.07 -6.43
CA LEU A 122 4.89 18.02 -6.31
C LEU A 122 5.98 17.78 -7.36
N TYR A 123 6.31 16.52 -7.66
CA TYR A 123 7.21 16.17 -8.76
C TYR A 123 6.68 16.71 -10.10
N GLY A 124 5.39 16.50 -10.38
CA GLY A 124 4.74 16.91 -11.63
C GLY A 124 4.77 18.42 -11.91
N VAL A 125 4.82 19.24 -10.85
CA VAL A 125 4.89 20.71 -10.94
C VAL A 125 6.29 21.28 -10.69
N GLY A 126 7.31 20.43 -10.55
CA GLY A 126 8.70 20.84 -10.34
C GLY A 126 8.98 21.43 -8.95
N LYS A 127 8.22 21.02 -7.93
CA LYS A 127 8.32 21.51 -6.54
C LYS A 127 8.69 20.39 -5.56
N LEU A 128 9.47 19.41 -6.00
CA LEU A 128 9.71 18.18 -5.25
C LEU A 128 10.29 18.43 -3.85
N LEU A 129 11.24 19.36 -3.72
CA LEU A 129 11.86 19.69 -2.43
C LEU A 129 10.91 20.34 -1.42
N GLU A 130 9.73 20.83 -1.83
CA GLU A 130 8.70 21.30 -0.88
C GLU A 130 8.13 20.17 -0.01
N ALA A 131 8.32 18.91 -0.41
CA ALA A 131 7.94 17.75 0.40
C ALA A 131 8.99 17.34 1.44
N ALA A 132 10.17 17.95 1.46
CA ALA A 132 11.22 17.63 2.42
C ALA A 132 10.76 17.88 3.87
N ASP A 133 11.25 17.06 4.81
CA ASP A 133 10.86 17.16 6.21
C ASP A 133 11.22 18.53 6.82
N PRO A 134 10.24 19.31 7.29
CA PRO A 134 10.49 20.64 7.83
C PRO A 134 11.39 20.64 9.07
N ARG A 135 11.46 19.51 9.80
CA ARG A 135 12.34 19.37 10.98
C ARG A 135 13.83 19.37 10.62
N LEU A 136 14.17 19.12 9.35
CA LEU A 136 15.55 19.23 8.88
C LEU A 136 16.00 20.69 8.76
N SER A 137 15.08 21.68 8.75
CA SER A 137 15.42 23.10 8.64
C SER A 137 16.37 23.43 7.47
N ALA A 138 16.20 22.74 6.34
CA ALA A 138 17.08 22.80 5.17
C ALA A 138 18.55 22.38 5.41
N ASP A 139 18.84 21.66 6.49
CA ASP A 139 20.15 21.03 6.76
C ASP A 139 20.24 19.65 6.08
N TYR A 140 20.23 19.67 4.74
CA TYR A 140 20.44 18.51 3.90
C TYR A 140 21.04 18.92 2.55
N ASP A 141 21.59 17.94 1.84
CA ASP A 141 22.06 18.12 0.47
C ASP A 141 20.87 18.00 -0.51
N ASP A 142 20.57 19.08 -1.23
CA ASP A 142 19.42 19.16 -2.14
C ASP A 142 19.49 18.09 -3.23
N GLN A 143 20.68 17.80 -3.77
CA GLN A 143 20.86 16.83 -4.84
C GLN A 143 20.59 15.40 -4.36
N GLN A 144 21.07 15.05 -3.16
CA GLN A 144 20.78 13.78 -2.51
C GLN A 144 19.31 13.64 -2.14
N MET A 145 18.69 14.71 -1.64
CA MET A 145 17.27 14.73 -1.29
C MET A 145 16.41 14.50 -2.54
N GLU A 146 16.61 15.29 -3.59
CA GLU A 146 15.89 15.16 -4.85
C GLU A 146 16.08 13.76 -5.47
N ARG A 147 17.32 13.27 -5.51
CA ARG A 147 17.65 11.94 -6.02
C ARG A 147 16.93 10.83 -5.27
N LEU A 148 16.94 10.87 -3.94
CA LEU A 148 16.25 9.86 -3.12
C LEU A 148 14.73 9.93 -3.31
N MET A 149 14.16 11.13 -3.44
CA MET A 149 12.72 11.29 -3.68
C MET A 149 12.30 10.78 -5.06
N ILE A 150 13.06 11.06 -6.12
CA ILE A 150 12.80 10.54 -7.46
C ILE A 150 12.94 9.02 -7.49
N VAL A 151 13.98 8.46 -6.86
CA VAL A 151 14.12 7.01 -6.71
C VAL A 151 12.95 6.42 -5.92
N GLY A 152 12.50 7.08 -4.86
CA GLY A 152 11.32 6.68 -4.09
C GLY A 152 10.06 6.59 -4.94
N LEU A 153 9.80 7.61 -5.77
CA LEU A 153 8.68 7.60 -6.73
C LEU A 153 8.82 6.51 -7.80
N TRP A 154 10.03 6.31 -8.32
CA TRP A 154 10.30 5.25 -9.31
C TRP A 154 10.04 3.85 -8.75
N CYS A 155 10.48 3.61 -7.52
CA CYS A 155 10.22 2.37 -6.80
C CYS A 155 8.73 2.20 -6.48
N ALA A 156 8.04 3.28 -6.10
CA ALA A 156 6.61 3.29 -5.80
C ALA A 156 5.69 3.32 -7.04
N HIS A 157 6.24 3.08 -8.24
CA HIS A 157 5.45 3.10 -9.47
C HIS A 157 4.30 2.07 -9.41
N PRO A 158 3.07 2.41 -9.82
CA PRO A 158 1.93 1.50 -9.72
C PRO A 158 2.06 0.21 -10.54
N ASP A 159 2.60 0.30 -11.76
CA ASP A 159 2.98 -0.88 -12.55
C ASP A 159 4.29 -1.47 -12.01
N CYS A 160 4.27 -2.74 -11.61
CA CYS A 160 5.44 -3.45 -11.11
C CYS A 160 6.55 -3.62 -12.16
N ASN A 161 6.22 -3.67 -13.45
CA ASN A 161 7.22 -3.84 -14.52
C ASN A 161 8.02 -2.56 -14.80
N ALA A 162 7.52 -1.41 -14.35
CA ALA A 162 8.20 -0.12 -14.50
C ALA A 162 9.08 0.22 -13.29
N ARG A 163 9.04 -0.59 -12.23
CA ARG A 163 9.89 -0.42 -11.04
C ARG A 163 11.31 -0.90 -11.34
N PRO A 164 12.33 -0.27 -10.75
CA PRO A 164 13.72 -0.68 -10.91
C PRO A 164 14.02 -1.99 -10.16
N SER A 165 15.09 -2.66 -10.57
CA SER A 165 15.82 -3.59 -9.71
C SER A 165 16.54 -2.84 -8.59
N MET A 166 16.86 -3.53 -7.49
CA MET A 166 17.61 -2.91 -6.39
C MET A 166 19.04 -2.53 -6.81
N ARG A 167 19.61 -3.21 -7.82
CA ARG A 167 20.89 -2.82 -8.42
C ARG A 167 20.80 -1.48 -9.15
N GLU A 168 19.75 -1.26 -9.94
CA GLU A 168 19.52 0.03 -10.59
C GLU A 168 19.29 1.14 -9.57
N VAL A 169 18.52 0.86 -8.51
CA VAL A 169 18.34 1.78 -7.37
C VAL A 169 19.70 2.17 -6.78
N MET A 170 20.55 1.18 -6.47
CA MET A 170 21.88 1.45 -5.91
C MET A 170 22.76 2.26 -6.84
N SER A 171 22.77 1.95 -8.14
CA SER A 171 23.55 2.70 -9.14
C SER A 171 23.12 4.17 -9.22
N VAL A 172 21.80 4.43 -9.22
CA VAL A 172 21.29 5.81 -9.21
C VAL A 172 21.62 6.49 -7.88
N LEU A 173 21.42 5.85 -6.73
CA LEU A 173 21.72 6.46 -5.42
C LEU A 173 23.22 6.73 -5.22
N ASN A 174 24.11 5.93 -5.79
CA ASN A 174 25.56 6.19 -5.77
C ASN A 174 26.01 7.23 -6.80
N SER A 175 25.08 7.81 -7.57
CA SER A 175 25.39 8.74 -8.68
C SER A 175 26.22 8.11 -9.81
N GLU A 176 26.14 6.80 -9.96
CA GLU A 176 26.77 6.03 -11.04
C GLU A 176 25.87 5.96 -12.28
N ALA A 177 24.57 6.19 -12.11
CA ALA A 177 23.57 6.27 -13.18
C ALA A 177 22.75 7.57 -13.11
N LEU A 178 22.13 7.91 -14.25
CA LEU A 178 21.23 9.05 -14.39
C LEU A 178 19.91 8.81 -13.65
N LEU A 179 19.25 9.90 -13.25
CA LEU A 179 17.91 9.84 -12.68
C LEU A 179 16.91 9.33 -13.72
N PRO A 180 15.92 8.50 -13.32
CA PRO A 180 14.84 8.08 -14.19
C PRO A 180 13.96 9.29 -14.54
N LEU A 181 13.43 9.31 -15.77
CA LEU A 181 12.39 10.26 -16.16
C LEU A 181 11.02 9.65 -15.86
N LEU A 182 10.36 10.15 -14.81
CA LEU A 182 9.03 9.69 -14.42
C LEU A 182 7.94 10.53 -15.09
N PRO A 183 6.75 9.96 -15.36
CA PRO A 183 5.59 10.72 -15.81
C PRO A 183 5.21 11.84 -14.85
N ILE A 184 4.86 13.02 -15.37
CA ILE A 184 4.46 14.20 -14.57
C ILE A 184 3.17 14.01 -13.77
N LYS A 185 2.39 12.97 -14.07
CA LYS A 185 1.22 12.56 -13.30
C LYS A 185 1.39 11.10 -12.92
N MET A 186 1.02 10.74 -11.70
CA MET A 186 1.06 9.36 -11.27
C MET A 186 0.21 8.50 -12.21
N PRO A 187 0.77 7.43 -12.81
CA PRO A 187 -0.02 6.54 -13.64
C PRO A 187 -1.17 5.94 -12.85
N VAL A 188 -2.34 5.85 -13.46
CA VAL A 188 -3.42 5.06 -12.87
C VAL A 188 -2.99 3.60 -12.93
N PRO A 189 -3.07 2.84 -11.83
CA PRO A 189 -2.74 1.43 -11.89
C PRO A 189 -3.67 0.75 -12.92
N MET A 190 -3.10 0.22 -14.01
CA MET A 190 -3.87 -0.48 -15.03
C MET A 190 -4.23 -1.87 -14.52
N TYR A 191 -5.44 -2.00 -13.99
CA TYR A 191 -5.97 -3.27 -13.53
C TYR A 191 -6.62 -3.99 -14.71
N TYR A 192 -6.03 -5.09 -15.19
CA TYR A 192 -6.77 -6.05 -16.01
C TYR A 192 -7.88 -6.65 -15.12
N ALA A 193 -9.11 -6.19 -15.31
CA ALA A 193 -10.27 -6.92 -14.79
C ALA A 193 -10.23 -8.33 -15.40
N PRO A 194 -10.35 -9.41 -14.60
CA PRO A 194 -10.59 -10.74 -15.17
C PRO A 194 -11.78 -10.64 -16.13
N PRO A 195 -11.73 -11.28 -17.32
CA PRO A 195 -12.90 -11.30 -18.21
C PRO A 195 -14.08 -11.78 -17.39
N ALA A 196 -15.13 -10.95 -17.27
CA ALA A 196 -16.37 -11.36 -16.66
C ALA A 196 -16.80 -12.66 -17.36
N LEU A 197 -16.86 -13.77 -16.62
CA LEU A 197 -17.45 -15.00 -17.11
C LEU A 197 -18.87 -14.63 -17.54
N GLN A 198 -19.09 -14.51 -18.86
CA GLN A 198 -20.40 -14.31 -19.44
C GLN A 198 -21.21 -15.56 -19.11
N THR A 199 -21.89 -15.53 -17.97
CA THR A 199 -22.88 -16.53 -17.63
C THR A 199 -24.09 -16.18 -18.48
N SER A 200 -24.18 -16.82 -19.65
CA SER A 200 -25.33 -16.71 -20.52
C SER A 200 -26.54 -17.35 -19.83
N TYR A 201 -27.32 -16.54 -19.12
CA TYR A 201 -28.66 -16.95 -18.72
C TYR A 201 -29.56 -16.92 -19.94
N SER A 202 -29.78 -18.09 -20.53
CA SER A 202 -30.81 -18.32 -21.53
C SER A 202 -32.18 -18.21 -20.85
N THR A 203 -32.81 -17.03 -20.86
CA THR A 203 -34.22 -16.92 -20.51
C THR A 203 -35.07 -17.46 -21.65
N SER A 204 -35.53 -18.70 -21.51
CA SER A 204 -36.57 -19.26 -22.38
C SER A 204 -37.92 -18.62 -22.04
N LEU A 205 -38.39 -17.74 -22.92
CA LEU A 205 -39.78 -17.28 -22.96
C LEU A 205 -40.66 -18.42 -23.48
N SER A 206 -41.59 -18.90 -22.65
CA SER A 206 -42.74 -19.68 -23.11
C SER A 206 -44.02 -18.91 -22.79
N GLU A 207 -44.60 -18.30 -23.82
CA GLU A 207 -45.97 -17.81 -23.81
C GLU A 207 -46.95 -19.00 -23.86
N ARG A 208 -48.01 -18.96 -23.05
CA ARG A 208 -49.40 -19.13 -23.54
C ARG A 208 -50.46 -18.88 -22.48
N ASN A 209 -51.46 -18.12 -22.92
CA ASN A 209 -52.68 -17.66 -22.27
C ASN A 209 -53.67 -18.80 -21.93
N HIS A 210 -54.48 -18.63 -20.88
CA HIS A 210 -55.96 -18.62 -20.98
C HIS A 210 -56.70 -18.30 -19.65
N THR A 211 -57.36 -17.14 -19.63
CA THR A 211 -58.75 -16.82 -19.22
C THR A 211 -59.44 -17.41 -17.96
N GLN A 212 -59.81 -16.47 -17.07
CA GLN A 212 -61.18 -16.11 -16.59
C GLN A 212 -61.84 -16.74 -15.33
N PHE A 213 -62.43 -15.80 -14.56
CA PHE A 213 -63.67 -15.78 -13.74
C PHE A 213 -63.70 -16.16 -12.24
N SER A 214 -63.91 -15.12 -11.39
CA SER A 214 -64.86 -14.92 -10.24
C SER A 214 -64.98 -16.00 -9.12
N ASN A 215 -65.24 -15.73 -7.83
CA ASN A 215 -65.93 -14.63 -7.13
C ASN A 215 -65.77 -14.74 -5.57
N SER A 216 -66.04 -13.63 -4.85
CA SER A 216 -66.65 -13.52 -3.48
C SER A 216 -65.78 -13.78 -2.22
N SER A 217 -65.45 -12.75 -1.40
CA SER A 217 -66.17 -12.13 -0.24
C SER A 217 -65.81 -12.82 1.11
N ASN A 218 -65.71 -12.23 2.32
CA ASN A 218 -66.07 -10.93 2.94
C ASN A 218 -65.39 -10.82 4.35
N GLY A 219 -65.28 -9.60 4.91
CA GLY A 219 -65.28 -9.28 6.37
C GLY A 219 -63.99 -8.67 6.95
N THR A 220 -63.84 -7.33 7.16
CA THR A 220 -64.23 -6.47 8.33
C THR A 220 -63.58 -6.91 9.66
N THR A 221 -62.90 -6.14 10.53
CA THR A 221 -62.93 -4.74 11.03
C THR A 221 -61.60 -4.47 11.80
N ASP A 222 -60.90 -3.34 11.62
CA ASP A 222 -60.90 -2.10 12.44
C ASP A 222 -59.94 -2.06 13.67
N SER A 223 -59.28 -0.90 13.78
CA SER A 223 -58.80 -0.18 14.98
C SER A 223 -57.32 -0.22 15.42
N SER A 224 -56.76 0.99 15.32
CA SER A 224 -55.50 1.59 15.80
C SER A 224 -55.08 1.34 17.26
N LYS A 225 -53.77 1.42 17.54
CA LYS A 225 -53.19 2.37 18.52
C LYS A 225 -51.65 2.46 18.48
N VAL A 226 -51.21 3.69 18.70
CA VAL A 226 -49.84 4.23 18.83
C VAL A 226 -49.29 4.06 20.25
N SER A 227 -47.94 4.04 20.37
CA SER A 227 -47.04 4.49 21.46
C SER A 227 -45.99 3.41 21.80
N GLU A 228 -44.67 3.57 21.60
CA GLU A 228 -43.67 4.58 21.99
C GLU A 228 -43.01 4.31 23.36
N SER A 229 -41.68 4.06 23.31
CA SER A 229 -40.66 4.17 24.38
C SER A 229 -40.69 3.08 25.49
N SER A 230 -39.62 2.71 26.22
CA SER A 230 -38.33 3.32 26.53
C SER A 230 -37.30 2.26 27.02
N SER A 231 -36.04 2.66 26.90
CA SER A 231 -34.82 2.21 27.57
C SER A 231 -34.91 1.84 29.06
N THR A 232 -34.03 0.93 29.52
CA THR A 232 -33.42 1.02 30.86
C THR A 232 -31.95 0.60 30.85
N LEU A 233 -31.09 1.56 31.19
CA LEU A 233 -29.76 1.38 31.77
C LEU A 233 -29.91 0.90 33.23
N SER A 234 -28.96 0.10 33.73
CA SER A 234 -28.58 0.20 35.15
C SER A 234 -27.08 -0.04 35.32
N GLN A 235 -26.43 0.87 36.02
CA GLN A 235 -25.06 0.83 36.51
C GLN A 235 -25.05 0.67 38.04
N SER A 236 -23.89 0.26 38.55
CA SER A 236 -23.33 0.46 39.91
C SER A 236 -23.67 -0.66 40.91
N THR A 237 -22.76 -1.21 41.72
CA THR A 237 -21.70 -0.56 42.53
C THR A 237 -20.62 -1.56 42.99
N SER A 238 -19.47 -0.98 43.34
CA SER A 238 -18.21 -1.48 43.91
C SER A 238 -18.24 -1.88 45.40
N LEU A 239 -17.26 -2.69 45.89
CA LEU A 239 -16.18 -2.32 46.85
C LEU A 239 -15.44 -3.53 47.51
N LEU A 240 -14.10 -3.50 47.41
CA LEU A 240 -13.00 -3.76 48.38
C LEU A 240 -12.96 -4.97 49.34
N HIS A 241 -11.82 -5.70 49.35
CA HIS A 241 -10.74 -5.68 50.38
C HIS A 241 -9.67 -6.76 50.05
N THR A 242 -8.39 -6.41 49.79
CA THR A 242 -7.23 -6.25 50.71
C THR A 242 -6.60 -7.56 51.21
N ARG A 243 -5.38 -7.84 50.74
CA ARG A 243 -4.18 -7.98 51.60
C ARG A 243 -2.91 -7.76 50.80
#